data_AF-A0A3P7NJ31-F1
#
_entry.id   AF-A0A3P7NJ31-F1
#
_cell.length_a   1.000
_cell.length_b   1.000
_cell.length_c   1.000
_cell.angle_alpha   90.00
_cell.angle_beta   90.00
_cell.angle_gamma   90.00
#
_symmetry.space_group_name_H-M   'P 1'
#
loop_
_entity.id
_entity.type
_entity.pdbx_description
1 polymer ?
#
loop_
_entity_poly.entity_id
_entity_poly.type
_entity_poly.pdbx_seq_one_letter_code
_entity_poly.pdbx_strand_id
1 'polypeptide(L)'
;MRPSASQFPIIVSQDGGTQSVTDVISKFVNENSKISFIHHKEQAKPPAGIGAQSYFYIAQHYKWALNKVFFEMHYKTLTFFFKNSLSLVQNMLFFLDDLDIADDFFSYFTALKPVLIADPTVWCIRWMLTADLWKELSKNWPKIYWDDWMRRQDIRKNRVCIRPEVSRTSHNNNLAGKGSSG
;
A
#
# COMPACT_ATOMS: atom_id res chain seq x y z
N MET A 1 -18.02 0.15 5.26
CA MET A 1 -17.60 0.92 6.47
C MET A 1 -16.50 0.18 7.27
N ARG A 2 -15.56 0.90 7.91
CA ARG A 2 -14.43 0.31 8.68
C ARG A 2 -14.95 -0.40 9.94
N PRO A 3 -14.78 -1.73 10.09
CA PRO A 3 -15.42 -2.49 11.17
C PRO A 3 -14.77 -2.28 12.55
N SER A 4 -13.47 -1.97 12.60
CA SER A 4 -12.79 -1.65 13.86
C SER A 4 -11.55 -0.80 13.59
N ALA A 5 -11.29 0.16 14.47
CA ALA A 5 -10.12 1.03 14.38
C ALA A 5 -8.87 0.50 15.08
N SER A 6 -8.99 -0.54 15.91
CA SER A 6 -7.84 -1.14 16.61
C SER A 6 -7.18 -2.23 15.78
N GLN A 7 -7.99 -3.16 15.32
CA GLN A 7 -7.49 -4.49 14.94
C GLN A 7 -6.42 -4.67 13.62
N PHE A 8 -7.04 -3.52 13.00
CA PHE A 8 -7.02 -2.57 11.80
C PHE A 8 -6.75 -1.04 12.15
N PRO A 9 -5.55 -0.43 12.00
CA PRO A 9 -5.33 1.04 11.99
C PRO A 9 -5.52 1.65 10.58
N ILE A 10 -5.18 2.93 10.36
CA ILE A 10 -4.97 3.57 9.03
C ILE A 10 -3.66 4.37 9.10
N ILE A 11 -2.87 4.35 8.03
CA ILE A 11 -1.68 5.20 7.87
C ILE A 11 -1.85 6.00 6.57
N VAL A 12 -1.78 7.32 6.67
CA VAL A 12 -1.75 8.21 5.51
C VAL A 12 -0.31 8.57 5.23
N SER A 13 0.16 8.27 4.03
CA SER A 13 1.48 8.64 3.52
C SER A 13 1.31 9.75 2.50
N GLN A 14 1.87 10.93 2.78
CA GLN A 14 1.85 12.05 1.84
C GLN A 14 3.22 12.24 1.20
N ASP A 15 3.22 12.45 -0.11
CA ASP A 15 4.40 12.85 -0.88
C ASP A 15 4.41 14.36 -1.16
N GLY A 16 5.61 14.95 -1.27
CA GLY A 16 5.75 16.37 -1.61
C GLY A 16 5.32 17.32 -0.48
N GLY A 17 5.00 18.57 -0.82
CA GLY A 17 4.81 19.65 0.16
C GLY A 17 3.48 20.39 0.09
N THR A 18 2.47 19.85 -0.60
CA THR A 18 1.19 20.56 -0.82
C THR A 18 0.44 20.81 0.49
N GLN A 19 0.42 22.06 0.94
CA GLN A 19 -0.12 22.42 2.26
C GLN A 19 -1.60 22.10 2.41
N SER A 20 -2.42 22.34 1.38
CA SER A 20 -3.87 22.05 1.43
C SER A 20 -4.16 20.56 1.68
N VAL A 21 -3.34 19.66 1.14
CA VAL A 21 -3.44 18.21 1.39
C VAL A 21 -3.02 17.91 2.83
N THR A 22 -1.91 18.50 3.28
CA THR A 22 -1.43 18.36 4.66
C THR A 22 -2.49 18.81 5.68
N ASP A 23 -3.19 19.90 5.41
CA ASP A 23 -4.22 20.47 6.30
C ASP A 23 -5.41 19.52 6.43
N VAL A 24 -5.87 18.95 5.31
CA VAL A 24 -6.95 17.94 5.30
C VAL A 24 -6.53 16.70 6.09
N ILE A 25 -5.33 16.17 5.83
CA ILE A 25 -4.82 14.98 6.54
C ILE A 25 -4.70 15.27 8.04
N SER A 26 -4.13 16.43 8.40
CA SER A 26 -3.94 16.83 9.79
C SER A 26 -5.28 16.93 10.52
N LYS A 27 -6.32 17.48 9.87
CA LYS A 27 -7.67 17.52 10.42
C LYS A 27 -8.19 16.10 10.72
N PHE A 28 -8.11 15.18 9.75
CA PHE A 28 -8.57 13.80 9.93
C PHE A 28 -7.78 13.04 11.02
N VAL A 29 -6.48 13.26 11.12
CA VAL A 29 -5.61 12.63 12.12
C VAL A 29 -5.93 13.15 13.53
N ASN A 30 -6.15 14.46 13.66
CA ASN A 30 -6.51 15.08 14.94
C ASN A 30 -7.87 14.62 15.44
N GLU A 31 -8.83 14.40 14.54
CA GLU A 31 -10.16 13.89 14.87
C GLU A 31 -10.16 12.38 15.20
N ASN A 32 -9.13 11.63 14.81
CA ASN A 32 -9.09 10.18 14.97
C ASN A 32 -7.71 9.68 15.41
N SER A 33 -7.59 9.43 16.72
CA SER A 33 -6.35 8.98 17.38
C SER A 33 -5.76 7.65 16.88
N LYS A 34 -6.44 6.93 15.99
CA LYS A 34 -5.98 5.66 15.38
C LYS A 34 -5.63 5.78 13.90
N ILE A 35 -5.47 7.01 13.40
CA ILE A 35 -4.91 7.31 12.09
C ILE A 35 -3.51 7.88 12.31
N SER A 36 -2.51 7.32 11.64
CA SER A 36 -1.15 7.84 11.67
C SER A 36 -0.84 8.59 10.38
N PHE A 37 -0.02 9.62 10.48
CA PHE A 37 0.44 10.40 9.33
C PHE A 37 1.95 10.29 9.20
N ILE A 38 2.40 9.94 7.99
CA ILE A 38 3.82 9.95 7.61
C ILE A 38 4.00 10.85 6.38
N HIS A 39 5.07 11.65 6.37
CA HIS A 39 5.29 12.66 5.34
C HIS A 39 6.67 12.51 4.69
N HIS A 40 6.69 12.24 3.39
CA HIS A 40 7.90 12.11 2.59
C HIS A 40 8.33 13.47 2.01
N LYS A 41 9.06 14.26 2.82
CA LYS A 41 9.50 15.62 2.44
C LYS A 41 10.79 15.66 1.64
N GLU A 42 11.73 14.75 1.93
CA GLU A 42 13.07 14.76 1.36
C GLU A 42 13.20 13.72 0.23
N GLN A 43 12.85 14.13 -0.98
CA GLN A 43 12.94 13.25 -2.15
C GLN A 43 14.32 13.34 -2.81
N ALA A 44 14.86 12.18 -3.20
CA ALA A 44 15.97 12.15 -4.13
C ALA A 44 15.56 12.82 -5.45
N LYS A 45 16.48 13.56 -6.07
CA LYS A 45 16.22 14.12 -7.40
C LYS A 45 16.27 13.00 -8.45
N PRO A 46 15.38 13.03 -9.46
CA PRO A 46 15.45 12.10 -10.58
C PRO A 46 16.82 12.22 -11.28
N PRO A 47 17.47 11.11 -11.66
CA PRO A 47 18.69 11.16 -12.45
C PRO A 47 18.51 11.92 -13.76
N ALA A 48 19.56 12.61 -14.22
CA ALA A 48 19.55 13.28 -15.52
C ALA A 48 19.21 12.28 -16.65
N GLY A 49 18.32 12.68 -17.56
CA GLY A 49 17.90 11.85 -18.69
C GLY A 49 16.80 10.82 -18.40
N ILE A 50 16.23 10.78 -17.19
CA ILE A 50 15.06 9.93 -16.93
C ILE A 50 13.80 10.57 -17.56
N GLY A 51 13.24 9.91 -18.57
CA GLY A 51 12.10 10.47 -19.33
C GLY A 51 10.80 10.59 -18.52
N ALA A 52 10.67 9.82 -17.44
CA ALA A 52 9.45 9.70 -16.65
C ALA A 52 9.66 10.14 -15.18
N GLN A 53 9.91 11.44 -14.98
CA GLN A 53 10.22 11.99 -13.65
C GLN A 53 9.10 11.79 -12.63
N SER A 54 7.82 11.86 -13.05
CA SER A 54 6.67 11.60 -12.16
C SER A 54 6.67 10.17 -11.63
N TYR A 55 6.90 9.19 -12.51
CA TYR A 55 7.02 7.78 -12.13
C TYR A 55 8.20 7.52 -11.20
N PHE A 56 9.24 8.36 -11.25
CA PHE A 56 10.35 8.29 -10.32
C PHE A 56 9.91 8.67 -8.91
N TYR A 57 9.26 9.82 -8.76
CA TYR A 57 8.75 10.24 -7.45
C TYR A 57 7.75 9.24 -6.88
N ILE A 58 6.83 8.72 -7.70
CA ILE A 58 5.89 7.67 -7.30
C ILE A 58 6.64 6.43 -6.79
N ALA A 59 7.55 5.85 -7.58
CA ALA A 59 8.27 4.64 -7.17
C ALA A 59 9.09 4.85 -5.88
N GLN A 60 9.72 6.02 -5.73
CA GLN A 60 10.49 6.37 -4.53
C GLN A 60 9.58 6.57 -3.32
N HIS A 61 8.42 7.20 -3.49
CA HIS A 61 7.44 7.38 -2.41
C HIS A 61 6.90 6.04 -1.91
N TYR A 62 6.51 5.12 -2.82
CA TYR A 62 6.08 3.77 -2.43
C TYR A 62 7.18 3.06 -1.65
N LYS A 63 8.44 3.11 -2.11
CA LYS A 63 9.56 2.50 -1.40
C LYS A 63 9.74 3.07 0.00
N TRP A 64 9.72 4.39 0.12
CA TRP A 64 9.87 5.07 1.40
C TRP A 64 8.73 4.72 2.38
N ALA A 65 7.49 4.80 1.92
CA ALA A 65 6.30 4.50 2.72
C ALA A 65 6.31 3.04 3.19
N LEU A 66 6.60 2.11 2.29
CA LEU A 66 6.68 0.68 2.61
C LEU A 66 7.85 0.40 3.58
N ASN A 67 9.01 1.03 3.42
CA ASN A 67 10.11 0.91 4.38
C ASN A 67 9.74 1.46 5.77
N LYS A 68 9.09 2.63 5.84
CA LYS A 68 8.57 3.19 7.10
C LYS A 68 7.65 2.19 7.79
N VAL A 69 6.69 1.63 7.05
CA VAL A 69 5.70 0.69 7.59
C VAL A 69 6.34 -0.63 8.02
N PHE A 70 7.17 -1.26 7.20
CA PHE A 70 7.69 -2.60 7.47
C PHE A 70 8.96 -2.63 8.32
N PHE A 71 9.85 -1.65 8.18
CA PHE A 71 11.15 -1.66 8.85
C PHE A 71 11.20 -0.75 10.07
N GLU A 72 10.53 0.40 10.07
CA GLU A 72 10.56 1.33 11.21
C GLU A 72 9.36 1.15 12.15
N MET A 73 8.16 0.95 11.58
CA MET A 73 6.95 0.64 12.36
C MET A 73 6.79 -0.87 12.60
N HIS A 74 7.66 -1.69 12.02
CA HIS A 74 7.78 -3.15 12.24
C HIS A 74 6.55 -4.01 11.89
N TYR A 75 5.80 -3.70 10.83
CA TYR A 75 4.65 -4.49 10.39
C TYR A 75 5.03 -5.92 9.93
N LYS A 76 4.15 -6.92 10.15
CA LYS A 76 4.37 -8.32 9.70
C LYS A 76 3.64 -8.62 8.38
N THR A 77 2.44 -8.09 8.20
CA THR A 77 1.50 -8.67 7.21
C THR A 77 0.45 -7.63 6.84
N LEU A 78 0.35 -7.22 5.57
CA LEU A 78 -0.99 -6.86 5.08
C LEU A 78 -1.75 -8.17 4.88
N THR A 79 -3.05 -8.27 5.11
CA THR A 79 -4.00 -7.23 5.49
C THR A 79 -4.49 -7.45 6.92
N PHE A 80 -5.34 -6.54 7.35
CA PHE A 80 -6.28 -6.72 8.43
C PHE A 80 -7.03 -8.08 8.47
N PHE A 81 -7.42 -8.63 9.63
CA PHE A 81 -6.80 -8.55 10.97
C PHE A 81 -6.27 -9.97 11.34
N PHE A 82 -6.10 -10.51 12.55
CA PHE A 82 -6.53 -10.20 13.90
C PHE A 82 -5.44 -10.70 14.90
N LYS A 83 -5.33 -10.15 16.12
CA LYS A 83 -4.52 -10.78 17.20
C LYS A 83 -5.42 -11.76 17.97
N ASN A 84 -5.08 -13.05 17.94
CA ASN A 84 -5.14 -13.88 19.15
C ASN A 84 -4.02 -14.93 19.09
N SER A 85 -3.14 -14.86 20.10
CA SER A 85 -2.10 -15.80 20.52
C SER A 85 -1.18 -16.45 19.48
N LEU A 86 -0.15 -15.71 19.06
CA LEU A 86 1.30 -16.00 19.15
C LEU A 86 2.05 -14.89 18.36
N SER A 87 3.32 -14.61 18.69
CA SER A 87 3.86 -13.25 18.57
C SER A 87 3.98 -12.64 17.15
N LEU A 88 4.06 -11.29 17.13
CA LEU A 88 4.31 -10.37 15.99
C LEU A 88 3.17 -10.27 14.95
N VAL A 89 2.79 -9.17 14.28
CA VAL A 89 2.74 -7.69 14.45
C VAL A 89 1.67 -7.20 13.41
N GLN A 90 1.09 -6.02 13.66
CA GLN A 90 0.28 -5.06 12.87
C GLN A 90 0.14 -5.22 11.34
N ASN A 91 -0.99 -4.73 10.82
CA ASN A 91 -1.49 -4.95 9.46
C ASN A 91 -2.06 -3.65 8.83
N MET A 92 -2.00 -3.47 7.49
CA MET A 92 -2.40 -2.24 6.73
C MET A 92 -3.01 -2.60 5.34
N LEU A 93 -3.43 -1.59 4.54
CA LEU A 93 -3.71 -1.63 3.08
C LEU A 93 -3.14 -0.40 2.36
N PHE A 94 -2.76 -0.55 1.09
CA PHE A 94 -2.35 0.53 0.19
C PHE A 94 -3.44 0.84 -0.83
N PHE A 95 -3.43 2.08 -1.31
CA PHE A 95 -4.39 2.63 -2.24
C PHE A 95 -3.64 3.55 -3.20
N LEU A 96 -4.39 4.24 -4.06
CA LEU A 96 -4.14 5.64 -4.36
C LEU A 96 -5.23 6.46 -3.63
N ASP A 97 -5.04 7.77 -3.52
CA ASP A 97 -5.97 8.74 -2.94
C ASP A 97 -7.29 8.88 -3.73
N ASP A 98 -7.35 8.33 -4.94
CA ASP A 98 -8.47 8.40 -5.87
C ASP A 98 -9.39 7.15 -5.85
N LEU A 99 -9.34 6.34 -4.79
CA LEU A 99 -10.09 5.08 -4.71
C LEU A 99 -11.27 5.14 -3.72
N ASP A 100 -12.45 4.84 -4.25
CA ASP A 100 -13.61 4.48 -3.44
C ASP A 100 -13.57 2.98 -3.11
N ILE A 101 -14.04 2.60 -1.91
CA ILE A 101 -14.04 1.22 -1.43
C ILE A 101 -15.47 0.66 -1.28
N ALA A 102 -15.66 -0.61 -1.60
CA ALA A 102 -16.94 -1.32 -1.42
C ALA A 102 -17.26 -1.57 0.07
N ASP A 103 -18.53 -1.84 0.37
CA ASP A 103 -18.98 -2.09 1.75
C ASP A 103 -18.37 -3.35 2.38
N ASP A 104 -18.19 -4.40 1.56
CA ASP A 104 -17.60 -5.68 1.96
C ASP A 104 -16.06 -5.70 1.88
N PHE A 105 -15.42 -4.55 1.59
CA PHE A 105 -13.99 -4.44 1.37
C PHE A 105 -13.18 -5.12 2.48
N PHE A 106 -13.42 -4.75 3.74
CA PHE A 106 -12.69 -5.31 4.88
C PHE A 106 -12.94 -6.81 5.08
N SER A 107 -14.17 -7.26 4.83
CA SER A 107 -14.54 -8.67 4.94
C SER A 107 -13.85 -9.52 3.88
N TYR A 108 -13.76 -9.02 2.64
CA TYR A 108 -13.04 -9.68 1.54
C TYR A 108 -11.57 -9.96 1.89
N PHE A 109 -10.84 -8.96 2.38
CA PHE A 109 -9.44 -9.15 2.78
C PHE A 109 -9.29 -10.03 4.02
N THR A 110 -10.21 -9.90 4.99
CA THR A 110 -10.18 -10.72 6.21
C THR A 110 -10.36 -12.20 5.89
N ALA A 111 -11.29 -12.54 5.00
CA ALA A 111 -11.58 -13.92 4.62
C ALA A 111 -10.45 -14.58 3.82
N LEU A 112 -9.74 -13.82 2.97
CA LEU A 112 -8.70 -14.37 2.11
C LEU A 112 -7.30 -14.36 2.75
N LYS A 113 -7.09 -13.58 3.81
CA LYS A 113 -5.79 -13.51 4.50
C LYS A 113 -5.18 -14.87 4.86
N PRO A 114 -5.92 -15.86 5.41
CA PRO A 114 -5.35 -17.16 5.72
C PRO A 114 -4.74 -17.85 4.48
N VAL A 115 -5.32 -17.65 3.29
CA VAL A 115 -4.81 -18.20 2.04
C VAL A 115 -3.46 -17.57 1.67
N LEU A 116 -3.33 -16.24 1.78
CA LEU A 116 -2.05 -15.56 1.51
C LEU A 116 -0.92 -16.02 2.44
N ILE A 117 -1.24 -16.35 3.69
CA ILE A 117 -0.25 -16.81 4.67
C ILE A 117 0.12 -18.28 4.44
N ALA A 118 -0.86 -19.11 4.10
CA ALA A 118 -0.69 -20.56 3.99
C ALA A 118 -0.09 -21.01 2.65
N ASP A 119 -0.39 -20.30 1.56
CA ASP A 119 -0.01 -20.71 0.20
C ASP A 119 1.14 -19.82 -0.35
N PRO A 120 2.38 -20.33 -0.43
CA PRO A 120 3.52 -19.57 -0.95
C PRO A 120 3.42 -19.27 -2.45
N THR A 121 2.52 -19.93 -3.18
CA THR A 121 2.23 -19.63 -4.59
C THR A 121 1.34 -18.40 -4.73
N VAL A 122 0.67 -17.97 -3.66
CA VAL A 122 -0.09 -16.71 -3.61
C VAL A 122 0.79 -15.64 -2.96
N TRP A 123 1.07 -14.56 -3.68
CA TRP A 123 1.91 -13.46 -3.14
C TRP A 123 1.14 -12.17 -2.86
N CYS A 124 -0.10 -12.07 -3.37
CA CYS A 124 -0.92 -10.91 -3.12
C CYS A 124 -2.42 -11.22 -3.18
N ILE A 125 -3.21 -10.42 -2.48
CA ILE A 125 -4.67 -10.35 -2.65
C ILE A 125 -4.95 -8.92 -3.02
N ARG A 126 -5.19 -8.63 -4.31
CA ARG A 126 -5.19 -7.25 -4.83
C ARG A 126 -3.90 -6.50 -4.46
N TRP A 127 -3.94 -5.61 -3.47
CA TRP A 127 -2.78 -4.83 -3.00
C TRP A 127 -2.34 -5.23 -1.58
N MET A 128 -2.88 -6.33 -1.05
CA MET A 128 -2.37 -7.03 0.14
C MET A 128 -1.00 -7.64 -0.19
N LEU A 129 0.03 -7.32 0.58
CA LEU A 129 1.37 -7.92 0.50
C LEU A 129 1.93 -8.26 1.89
N THR A 130 2.82 -9.25 1.99
CA THR A 130 3.43 -9.64 3.27
C THR A 130 4.74 -8.87 3.53
N ALA A 131 5.17 -8.76 4.78
CA ALA A 131 6.45 -8.13 5.10
C ALA A 131 7.63 -8.91 4.50
N ASP A 132 7.51 -10.23 4.41
CA ASP A 132 8.56 -11.08 3.81
C ASP A 132 8.65 -10.86 2.31
N LEU A 133 7.51 -10.68 1.62
CA LEU A 133 7.51 -10.22 0.24
C LEU A 133 8.13 -8.82 0.11
N TRP A 134 7.83 -7.89 1.02
CA TRP A 134 8.48 -6.57 0.99
C TRP A 134 9.99 -6.65 1.21
N LYS A 135 10.47 -7.47 2.15
CA LYS A 135 11.91 -7.73 2.35
C LYS A 135 12.58 -8.29 1.10
N GLU A 136 11.87 -9.08 0.31
CA GLU A 136 12.33 -9.57 -0.99
C GLU A 136 12.40 -8.43 -2.02
N LEU A 137 11.30 -7.70 -2.21
CA LEU A 137 11.16 -6.69 -3.27
C LEU A 137 12.00 -5.42 -3.00
N SER A 138 12.09 -4.97 -1.76
CA SER A 138 12.78 -3.74 -1.35
C SER A 138 14.26 -3.70 -1.75
N LYS A 139 14.91 -4.86 -1.84
CA LYS A 139 16.32 -5.01 -2.23
C LYS A 139 16.59 -4.52 -3.65
N ASN A 140 15.68 -4.82 -4.57
CA ASN A 140 15.84 -4.53 -6.00
C ASN A 140 14.76 -3.57 -6.53
N TRP A 141 14.14 -2.79 -5.63
CA TRP A 141 13.06 -1.89 -6.00
C TRP A 141 13.49 -0.93 -7.11
N PRO A 142 12.71 -0.81 -8.20
CA PRO A 142 13.09 -0.07 -9.38
C PRO A 142 12.97 1.45 -9.14
N LYS A 143 13.66 2.22 -9.97
CA LYS A 143 13.62 3.69 -9.90
C LYS A 143 12.31 4.27 -10.45
N ILE A 144 11.63 3.57 -11.34
CA ILE A 144 10.41 3.98 -12.06
C ILE A 144 9.56 2.74 -12.35
N TYR A 145 8.28 2.91 -12.70
CA TYR A 145 7.39 1.83 -13.15
C TYR A 145 7.39 0.60 -12.22
N TRP A 146 7.24 0.85 -10.91
CA TRP A 146 7.35 -0.19 -9.89
C TRP A 146 6.32 -1.30 -10.05
N ASP A 147 5.14 -0.97 -10.52
CA ASP A 147 4.04 -1.88 -10.76
C ASP A 147 4.33 -2.79 -11.97
N ASP A 148 4.81 -2.23 -13.09
CA ASP A 148 5.24 -3.03 -14.24
C ASP A 148 6.41 -3.95 -13.91
N TRP A 149 7.37 -3.43 -13.13
CA TRP A 149 8.47 -4.24 -12.64
C TRP A 149 7.98 -5.44 -11.80
N MET A 150 6.99 -5.23 -10.93
CA MET A 150 6.38 -6.33 -10.16
C MET A 150 5.64 -7.34 -11.06
N ARG A 151 5.09 -6.93 -12.20
CA ARG A 151 4.41 -7.83 -13.15
C ARG A 151 5.37 -8.73 -13.95
N ARG A 152 6.67 -8.42 -13.98
CA ARG A 152 7.66 -9.24 -14.70
C ARG A 152 7.74 -10.66 -14.14
N GLN A 153 7.92 -11.64 -15.03
CA GLN A 153 7.93 -13.07 -14.65
C GLN A 153 9.07 -13.44 -13.69
N ASP A 154 10.24 -12.82 -13.85
CA ASP A 154 11.41 -13.06 -13.01
C ASP A 154 11.25 -12.49 -11.58
N ILE A 155 10.44 -11.44 -11.42
CA ILE A 155 10.09 -10.86 -10.12
C ILE A 155 8.91 -11.63 -9.48
N ARG A 156 7.87 -11.90 -10.28
CA ARG A 156 6.68 -12.63 -9.85
C ARG A 156 6.96 -14.08 -9.47
N LYS A 157 7.95 -14.73 -10.09
CA LYS A 157 8.36 -16.12 -9.81
C LYS A 157 7.17 -17.09 -9.88
N ASN A 158 6.34 -16.95 -10.91
CA ASN A 158 5.10 -17.71 -11.11
C ASN A 158 4.03 -17.59 -10.01
N ARG A 159 4.20 -16.72 -9.01
CA ARG A 159 3.21 -16.48 -7.94
C ARG A 159 1.98 -15.74 -8.44
N VAL A 160 0.81 -16.04 -7.91
CA VAL A 160 -0.47 -15.48 -8.36
C VAL A 160 -1.04 -14.51 -7.34
N CYS A 161 -1.92 -13.64 -7.83
CA CYS A 161 -2.70 -12.75 -6.99
C CYS A 161 -4.17 -13.15 -7.00
N ILE A 162 -4.80 -13.15 -5.83
CA ILE A 162 -6.25 -13.33 -5.74
C ILE A 162 -6.91 -12.01 -6.09
N ARG A 163 -7.82 -12.05 -7.06
CA ARG A 163 -8.69 -10.94 -7.44
C ARG A 163 -10.14 -11.39 -7.38
N PRO A 164 -11.06 -10.53 -6.94
CA PRO A 164 -12.47 -10.85 -7.02
C PRO A 164 -12.98 -10.74 -8.46
N GLU A 165 -14.09 -11.41 -8.75
CA GLU A 165 -14.85 -11.22 -9.99
C GLU A 165 -15.40 -9.79 -10.09
N VAL A 166 -16.07 -9.31 -9.03
CA VAL A 166 -16.52 -7.91 -8.90
C VAL A 166 -15.51 -7.12 -8.06
N SER A 167 -14.99 -6.01 -8.61
CA SER A 167 -13.99 -5.19 -7.91
C SER A 167 -14.53 -4.63 -6.60
N ARG A 168 -13.67 -4.61 -5.57
CA ARG A 168 -13.96 -3.99 -4.26
C ARG A 168 -13.53 -2.53 -4.17
N THR A 169 -13.02 -1.98 -5.27
CA THR A 169 -12.64 -0.57 -5.40
C THR A 169 -13.02 -0.01 -6.75
N SER A 170 -13.24 1.30 -6.79
CA SER A 170 -13.47 2.07 -8.02
C SER A 170 -12.62 3.33 -8.01
N HIS A 171 -12.10 3.74 -9.17
CA HIS A 171 -11.43 5.04 -9.29
C HIS A 171 -12.47 6.15 -9.37
N ASN A 172 -12.36 7.13 -8.49
CA ASN A 172 -13.09 8.38 -8.60
C ASN A 172 -12.35 9.27 -9.60
N ASN A 173 -12.55 9.03 -10.90
CA ASN A 173 -11.88 9.73 -12.02
C ASN A 173 -12.21 11.24 -12.13
N ASN A 174 -12.64 11.87 -11.03
CA ASN A 174 -13.12 13.24 -10.96
C ASN A 174 -11.98 14.27 -10.76
N LEU A 175 -10.78 13.84 -10.34
CA LEU A 175 -9.70 14.76 -9.93
C LEU A 175 -8.31 14.42 -10.49
N ALA A 176 -7.93 13.14 -10.54
CA ALA A 176 -6.67 12.70 -11.15
C ALA A 176 -6.90 12.33 -12.62
N GLY A 177 -6.03 12.82 -13.53
CA GLY A 177 -6.24 12.82 -15.00
C GLY A 177 -6.13 11.45 -15.69
N LYS A 178 -6.89 10.47 -15.20
CA LYS A 178 -6.54 9.04 -15.11
C LYS A 178 -5.29 8.79 -14.26
N GLY A 179 -5.31 7.67 -13.56
CA GLY A 179 -4.16 7.14 -12.85
C GLY A 179 -3.09 6.60 -13.80
N SER A 180 -1.84 6.63 -13.34
CA SER A 180 -0.68 6.01 -13.99
C SER A 180 -0.66 4.48 -13.91
N SER A 181 -1.80 3.86 -13.62
CA SER A 181 -1.94 2.42 -13.41
C SER A 181 -3.01 1.92 -14.39
N GLY A 182 -2.56 1.62 -15.61
CA GLY A 182 -3.32 0.85 -16.59
C GLY A 182 -3.35 -0.64 -16.25
#